data_AF-A0A072UHI2-F1
#
_entry.id   AF-A0A072UHI2-F1
#
_cell.length_a   1.000
_cell.length_b   1.000
_cell.length_c   1.000
_cell.angle_alpha   90.00
_cell.angle_beta   90.00
_cell.angle_gamma   90.00
#
_symmetry.space_group_name_H-M   'P 1'
#
loop_
_entity.id
_entity.type
_entity.pdbx_description
1 polymer ?
#
loop_
_entity_poly.entity_id
_entity_poly.type
_entity_poly.pdbx_seq_one_letter_code
_entity_poly.pdbx_strand_id
1 'polypeptide(L)'
;MNSNSKNAGSSLDSLISSFNARILQLQELTIARNMYPASSIADLSAVDAAVSAMELQVQSIKDRFRDEIEAIPKTKKLLDASLQQQKKLQNMFHHIPSQMPDRTTLSNSEISRSLFAEFSRQDSESYEALKHVEPVALPKEKKGRGYAPTWYVTGSEMDSLSSYMRGRLTLEKVNAAITDMASYAEANAQLIVAPKKKLAENLWEKALVSETTIYTLTTIF
;
A
#
# COMPACT_ATOMS: atom_id res chain seq x y z
N MET A 1 31.62 71.93 -69.49
CA MET A 1 31.97 70.52 -69.21
C MET A 1 31.38 70.10 -67.86
N ASN A 2 30.19 69.47 -67.81
CA ASN A 2 29.41 69.30 -66.55
C ASN A 2 28.90 67.88 -66.25
N SER A 3 29.29 66.87 -67.05
CA SER A 3 28.89 65.46 -66.85
C SER A 3 29.76 64.75 -65.81
N ASN A 4 31.09 64.85 -65.92
CA ASN A 4 32.02 64.08 -65.08
C ASN A 4 31.91 64.44 -63.59
N SER A 5 31.66 65.70 -63.24
CA SER A 5 31.47 66.11 -61.84
C SER A 5 30.21 65.50 -61.21
N LYS A 6 29.11 65.41 -61.96
CA LYS A 6 27.88 64.75 -61.51
C LYS A 6 28.07 63.25 -61.33
N ASN A 7 28.74 62.59 -62.27
CA ASN A 7 29.04 61.15 -62.19
C ASN A 7 30.02 60.81 -61.05
N ALA A 8 30.97 61.70 -60.76
CA ALA A 8 31.85 61.56 -59.59
C ALA A 8 31.08 61.71 -58.27
N GLY A 9 30.15 62.67 -58.20
CA GLY A 9 29.26 62.85 -57.05
C GLY A 9 28.39 61.63 -56.78
N SER A 10 27.67 61.11 -57.78
CA SER A 10 26.82 59.93 -57.61
C SER A 10 27.61 58.66 -57.29
N SER A 11 28.86 58.54 -57.76
CA SER A 11 29.77 57.46 -57.37
C SER A 11 30.17 57.56 -55.89
N LEU A 12 30.46 58.78 -55.40
CA LEU A 12 30.78 59.03 -54.00
C LEU A 12 29.57 58.78 -53.08
N ASP A 13 28.38 59.27 -53.44
CA ASP A 13 27.14 59.05 -52.68
C ASP A 13 26.76 57.57 -52.63
N SER A 14 26.98 56.82 -53.72
CA SER A 14 26.81 55.37 -53.76
C SER A 14 27.80 54.64 -52.84
N LEU A 15 29.08 55.06 -52.85
CA LEU A 15 30.10 54.52 -51.96
C LEU A 15 29.75 54.79 -50.48
N ILE A 16 29.39 56.03 -50.13
CA ILE A 16 28.96 56.42 -48.78
C ILE A 16 27.73 55.62 -48.36
N SER A 17 26.74 55.46 -49.24
CA SER A 17 25.54 54.66 -48.97
C SER A 17 25.86 53.19 -48.71
N SER A 18 26.76 52.59 -49.50
CA SER A 18 27.21 51.21 -49.30
C SER A 18 28.00 51.04 -47.99
N PHE A 19 28.80 52.05 -47.61
CA PHE A 19 29.58 52.04 -46.38
C PHE A 19 28.68 52.20 -45.14
N ASN A 20 27.69 53.09 -45.19
CA ASN A 20 26.67 53.25 -44.15
C ASN A 20 25.80 52.00 -43.99
N ALA A 21 25.37 51.39 -45.10
CA ALA A 21 24.68 50.09 -45.06
C ALA A 21 25.55 48.99 -44.43
N ARG A 22 26.86 48.99 -44.71
CA ARG A 22 27.80 48.05 -44.09
C ARG A 22 28.03 48.31 -42.61
N ILE A 23 28.05 49.57 -42.17
CA ILE A 23 28.10 49.95 -40.74
C ILE A 23 26.85 49.43 -40.02
N LEU A 24 25.65 49.65 -40.59
CA LEU A 24 24.39 49.18 -40.01
C LEU A 24 24.36 47.64 -39.87
N GLN A 25 24.75 46.91 -40.92
CA GLN A 25 24.92 45.44 -40.87
C GLN A 25 25.90 45.01 -39.75
N LEU A 26 27.02 45.73 -39.59
CA LEU A 26 28.02 45.39 -38.58
C LEU A 26 27.52 45.68 -37.15
N GLN A 27 26.74 46.75 -36.97
CA GLN A 27 26.08 47.10 -35.71
C GLN A 27 25.02 46.04 -35.34
N GLU A 28 24.15 45.67 -36.28
CA GLU A 28 23.13 44.63 -36.11
C GLU A 28 23.75 43.28 -35.73
N LEU A 29 24.79 42.83 -36.45
CA LEU A 29 25.55 41.62 -36.13
C LEU A 29 26.24 41.71 -34.75
N THR A 30 26.75 42.88 -34.37
CA THR A 30 27.38 43.08 -33.06
C THR A 30 26.36 43.03 -31.92
N ILE A 31 25.17 43.60 -32.12
CA ILE A 31 24.04 43.50 -31.18
C ILE A 31 23.60 42.04 -31.05
N ALA A 32 23.36 41.34 -32.16
CA ALA A 32 22.96 39.93 -32.15
C ALA A 32 23.98 39.04 -31.41
N ARG A 33 25.29 39.24 -31.67
CA ARG A 33 26.37 38.50 -30.99
C ARG A 33 26.45 38.81 -29.48
N ASN A 34 26.09 40.02 -29.07
CA ASN A 34 26.15 40.44 -27.67
C ASN A 34 24.83 40.15 -26.90
N MET A 35 23.71 39.92 -27.60
CA MET A 35 22.44 39.46 -27.02
C MET A 35 22.50 38.02 -26.52
N TYR A 36 23.29 37.16 -27.18
CA TYR A 36 23.57 35.79 -26.73
C TYR A 36 25.09 35.53 -26.72
N PRO A 37 25.80 35.97 -25.66
CA PRO A 37 27.18 35.57 -25.42
C PRO A 37 27.29 34.04 -25.32
N ALA A 38 28.40 33.47 -25.77
CA ALA A 38 28.60 32.02 -25.76
C ALA A 38 28.52 31.38 -24.35
N SER A 39 28.77 32.16 -23.29
CA SER A 39 28.56 31.74 -21.89
C SER A 39 27.09 31.49 -21.56
N SER A 40 26.18 32.33 -22.07
CA SER A 40 24.75 32.28 -21.73
C SER A 40 24.03 31.05 -22.29
N ILE A 41 24.64 30.32 -23.22
CA ILE A 41 24.12 29.03 -23.73
C ILE A 41 24.02 28.01 -22.60
N ALA A 42 24.98 27.99 -21.66
CA ALA A 42 24.95 27.11 -20.50
C ALA A 42 23.83 27.50 -19.52
N ASP A 43 23.68 28.79 -19.24
CA ASP A 43 22.62 29.31 -18.36
C ASP A 43 21.23 29.01 -18.90
N LEU A 44 21.02 29.21 -20.22
CA LEU A 44 19.76 28.89 -20.91
C LEU A 44 19.45 27.40 -20.89
N SER A 45 20.45 26.54 -21.10
CA SER A 45 20.28 25.08 -20.98
C SER A 45 19.97 24.64 -19.54
N ALA A 46 20.52 25.32 -18.53
CA ALA A 46 20.19 25.07 -17.13
C ALA A 46 18.76 25.51 -16.78
N VAL A 47 18.30 26.64 -17.33
CA VAL A 47 16.91 27.11 -17.20
C VAL A 47 15.94 26.15 -17.89
N ASP A 48 16.23 25.70 -19.12
CA ASP A 48 15.42 24.75 -19.87
C ASP A 48 15.28 23.40 -19.14
N ALA A 49 16.38 22.88 -18.58
CA ALA A 49 16.38 21.69 -17.75
C ALA A 49 15.58 21.88 -16.44
N ALA A 50 15.65 23.06 -15.81
CA ALA A 50 14.88 23.38 -14.61
C ALA A 50 13.37 23.50 -14.89
N VAL A 51 12.98 24.13 -16.01
CA VAL A 51 11.59 24.20 -16.47
C VAL A 51 11.05 22.80 -16.78
N SER A 52 11.80 22.00 -17.54
CA SER A 52 11.44 20.60 -17.84
C SER A 52 11.25 19.76 -16.56
N ALA A 53 12.11 19.95 -15.55
CA ALA A 53 11.96 19.28 -14.26
C ALA A 53 10.72 19.77 -13.48
N MET A 54 10.40 21.06 -13.53
CA MET A 54 9.18 21.62 -12.94
C MET A 54 7.91 21.11 -13.63
N GLU A 55 7.89 20.99 -14.96
CA GLU A 55 6.75 20.44 -15.71
C GLU A 55 6.49 18.97 -15.32
N LEU A 56 7.54 18.15 -15.21
CA LEU A 56 7.45 16.78 -14.73
C LEU A 56 6.94 16.69 -13.27
N GLN A 57 7.36 17.62 -12.40
CA GLN A 57 6.84 17.71 -11.04
C GLN A 57 5.35 18.11 -11.00
N VAL A 58 4.93 19.09 -11.81
CA VAL A 58 3.53 19.52 -11.92
C VAL A 58 2.65 18.40 -12.44
N GLN A 59 3.11 17.63 -13.43
CA GLN A 59 2.39 16.46 -13.93
C GLN A 59 2.30 15.36 -12.85
N SER A 60 3.39 15.07 -12.12
CA SER A 60 3.37 14.14 -10.98
C SER A 60 2.40 14.59 -9.85
N ILE A 61 2.33 15.89 -9.57
CA ILE A 61 1.37 16.47 -8.61
C ILE A 61 -0.07 16.24 -9.10
N LYS A 62 -0.35 16.58 -10.36
CA LYS A 62 -1.66 16.41 -11.01
C LYS A 62 -2.13 14.96 -11.05
N ASP A 63 -1.21 14.01 -11.25
CA ASP A 63 -1.53 12.58 -11.20
C ASP A 63 -1.94 12.14 -9.79
N ARG A 64 -1.20 12.53 -8.73
CA ARG A 64 -1.61 12.24 -7.34
C ARG A 64 -2.95 12.88 -6.97
N PHE A 65 -3.22 14.11 -7.43
CA PHE A 65 -4.52 14.77 -7.19
C PHE A 65 -5.70 13.99 -7.80
N ARG A 66 -5.53 13.35 -8.96
CA ARG A 66 -6.56 12.45 -9.54
C ARG A 66 -6.76 11.23 -8.64
N ASP A 67 -5.68 10.60 -8.20
CA ASP A 67 -5.74 9.41 -7.35
C ASP A 67 -6.41 9.72 -5.99
N GLU A 68 -6.14 10.91 -5.41
CA GLU A 68 -6.82 11.43 -4.22
C GLU A 68 -8.31 11.70 -4.46
N ILE A 69 -8.68 12.32 -5.59
CA ILE A 69 -10.08 12.54 -5.98
C ILE A 69 -10.84 11.21 -6.11
N GLU A 70 -10.20 10.15 -6.59
CA GLU A 70 -10.77 8.80 -6.63
C GLU A 70 -10.79 8.09 -5.26
N ALA A 71 -9.88 8.43 -4.34
CA ALA A 71 -9.82 7.86 -3.00
C ALA A 71 -10.89 8.43 -2.06
N ILE A 72 -11.11 9.75 -2.08
CA ILE A 72 -12.08 10.46 -1.24
C ILE A 72 -13.49 9.82 -1.22
N PRO A 73 -14.14 9.46 -2.34
CA PRO A 73 -15.46 8.82 -2.31
C PRO A 73 -15.43 7.39 -1.76
N LYS A 74 -14.31 6.67 -1.86
CA LYS A 74 -14.12 5.33 -1.27
C LYS A 74 -14.09 5.47 0.26
N THR A 75 -13.32 6.42 0.78
CA THR A 75 -13.25 6.75 2.22
C THR A 75 -14.59 7.25 2.78
N LYS A 76 -15.34 8.07 2.03
CA LYS A 76 -16.69 8.51 2.45
C LYS A 76 -17.66 7.34 2.62
N LYS A 77 -17.75 6.44 1.64
CA LYS A 77 -18.59 5.22 1.73
C LYS A 77 -18.23 4.35 2.93
N LEU A 78 -16.93 4.21 3.24
CA LEU A 78 -16.46 3.47 4.42
C LEU A 78 -16.89 4.14 5.73
N LEU A 79 -16.82 5.47 5.81
CA LEU A 79 -17.27 6.25 6.96
C LEU A 79 -18.79 6.17 7.15
N ASP A 80 -19.58 6.24 6.06
CA ASP A 80 -21.03 6.07 6.09
C ASP A 80 -21.44 4.68 6.58
N ALA A 81 -20.75 3.62 6.10
CA ALA A 81 -20.96 2.25 6.55
C ALA A 81 -20.59 2.06 8.03
N SER A 82 -19.46 2.63 8.47
CA SER A 82 -19.03 2.63 9.88
C SER A 82 -20.05 3.34 10.78
N LEU A 83 -20.59 4.48 10.34
CA LEU A 83 -21.65 5.21 11.06
C LEU A 83 -22.96 4.41 11.17
N GLN A 84 -23.32 3.62 10.14
CA GLN A 84 -24.45 2.70 10.21
C GLN A 84 -24.19 1.56 11.20
N GLN A 85 -22.99 0.97 11.20
CA GLN A 85 -22.59 -0.06 12.17
C GLN A 85 -22.58 0.49 13.61
N GLN A 86 -22.06 1.70 13.83
CA GLN A 86 -22.08 2.38 15.12
C GLN A 86 -23.52 2.58 15.63
N LYS A 87 -24.44 3.05 14.78
CA LYS A 87 -25.87 3.19 15.13
C LYS A 87 -26.50 1.84 15.45
N LYS A 88 -26.18 0.77 14.72
CA LYS A 88 -26.64 -0.60 15.03
C LYS A 88 -26.12 -1.08 16.39
N LEU A 89 -24.84 -0.87 16.69
CA LEU A 89 -24.22 -1.21 17.98
C LEU A 89 -24.82 -0.42 19.14
N GLN A 90 -25.03 0.89 18.97
CA GLN A 90 -25.73 1.73 19.95
C GLN A 90 -27.18 1.25 20.16
N ASN A 91 -27.92 0.95 19.09
CA ASN A 91 -29.29 0.44 19.21
C ASN A 91 -29.30 -0.91 19.96
N MET A 92 -28.37 -1.83 19.67
CA MET A 92 -28.27 -3.08 20.41
C MET A 92 -27.93 -2.84 21.88
N PHE A 93 -26.98 -1.95 22.21
CA PHE A 93 -26.64 -1.58 23.59
C PHE A 93 -27.84 -1.09 24.40
N HIS A 94 -28.67 -0.19 23.83
CA HIS A 94 -29.88 0.32 24.50
C HIS A 94 -30.97 -0.76 24.72
N HIS A 95 -30.88 -1.91 24.04
CA HIS A 95 -31.84 -3.01 24.13
C HIS A 95 -31.21 -4.31 24.69
N ILE A 96 -30.05 -4.24 25.36
CA ILE A 96 -29.47 -5.38 26.08
C ILE A 96 -30.41 -5.77 27.24
N PRO A 97 -30.88 -7.03 27.33
CA PRO A 97 -31.65 -7.48 28.49
C PRO A 97 -30.80 -7.50 29.75
N SER A 98 -31.36 -7.04 30.87
CA SER A 98 -30.72 -6.93 32.20
C SER A 98 -30.42 -8.27 32.89
N GLN A 99 -30.31 -9.37 32.14
CA GLN A 99 -30.05 -10.73 32.63
C GLN A 99 -28.72 -11.30 32.08
N MET A 100 -27.95 -10.52 31.32
CA MET A 100 -26.53 -10.86 31.06
C MET A 100 -25.72 -10.59 32.34
N PRO A 101 -24.83 -11.51 32.76
CA PRO A 101 -23.99 -11.31 33.93
C PRO A 101 -23.01 -10.15 33.69
N ASP A 102 -22.94 -9.26 34.66
CA ASP A 102 -22.29 -7.96 34.49
C ASP A 102 -20.76 -8.11 34.37
N ARG A 103 -20.21 -7.86 33.17
CA ARG A 103 -18.76 -7.78 32.92
C ARG A 103 -18.20 -6.36 33.10
N THR A 104 -18.98 -5.46 33.69
CA THR A 104 -18.57 -4.06 33.94
C THR A 104 -17.59 -3.92 35.11
N THR A 105 -16.30 -4.26 34.90
CA THR A 105 -15.18 -3.57 35.60
C THR A 105 -13.76 -3.87 35.09
N LEU A 106 -13.56 -4.21 33.81
CA LEU A 106 -12.21 -4.14 33.19
C LEU A 106 -11.97 -2.81 32.45
N SER A 107 -11.87 -1.78 33.29
CA SER A 107 -11.03 -0.57 33.17
C SER A 107 -10.76 0.07 31.80
N ASN A 108 -11.15 1.35 31.66
CA ASN A 108 -10.68 2.29 30.63
C ASN A 108 -9.17 2.69 30.77
N SER A 109 -8.30 1.80 31.28
CA SER A 109 -6.89 2.06 31.58
C SER A 109 -5.90 1.09 30.89
N GLU A 110 -6.39 0.21 30.03
CA GLU A 110 -5.56 -0.80 29.34
C GLU A 110 -5.35 -0.52 27.84
N ILE A 111 -6.18 0.32 27.22
CA ILE A 111 -6.06 0.74 25.80
C ILE A 111 -4.68 1.35 25.52
N SER A 112 -4.06 2.01 26.49
CA SER A 112 -2.76 2.69 26.34
C SER A 112 -1.53 1.83 26.67
N ARG A 113 -1.69 0.54 27.03
CA ARG A 113 -0.57 -0.31 27.50
C ARG A 113 -0.23 -1.51 26.63
N SER A 114 -1.08 -1.88 25.66
CA SER A 114 -0.84 -3.00 24.75
C SER A 114 0.11 -2.68 23.58
N LEU A 115 0.46 -1.41 23.36
CA LEU A 115 1.33 -0.98 22.26
C LEU A 115 2.83 -0.95 22.60
N PHE A 116 3.20 -1.05 23.88
CA PHE A 116 4.60 -1.05 24.33
C PHE A 116 4.85 -2.10 25.43
N ALA A 117 5.09 -3.33 24.98
CA ALA A 117 5.59 -4.43 25.80
C ALA A 117 6.79 -5.12 25.11
N GLU A 118 7.65 -4.33 24.48
CA GLU A 118 8.94 -4.80 23.96
C GLU A 118 9.95 -4.96 25.11
N PHE A 119 10.73 -6.04 25.06
CA PHE A 119 11.93 -6.29 25.88
C PHE A 119 11.86 -6.00 27.39
N SER A 120 11.46 -7.02 28.16
CA SER A 120 12.16 -7.30 29.43
C SER A 120 12.48 -8.79 29.55
N ARG A 121 13.76 -9.09 29.77
CA ARG A 121 14.22 -10.38 30.29
C ARG A 121 14.34 -10.21 31.80
N GLN A 122 13.68 -11.03 32.60
CA GLN A 122 14.37 -11.59 33.77
C GLN A 122 13.76 -12.91 34.23
N ASP A 123 14.66 -13.75 34.71
CA ASP A 123 14.46 -15.14 35.08
C ASP A 123 13.86 -15.25 36.50
N SER A 124 13.01 -16.25 36.72
CA SER A 124 12.85 -16.84 38.06
C SER A 124 12.22 -18.23 37.95
N GLU A 125 12.89 -19.22 38.53
CA GLU A 125 12.46 -20.63 38.52
C GLU A 125 11.66 -20.95 39.79
N SER A 126 10.53 -21.67 39.67
CA SER A 126 10.02 -22.53 40.75
C SER A 126 9.02 -23.58 40.24
N TYR A 127 9.50 -24.82 40.18
CA TYR A 127 8.84 -26.08 40.61
C TYR A 127 7.68 -25.90 41.62
N GLU A 128 6.64 -26.76 41.73
CA GLU A 128 6.28 -28.12 41.24
C GLU A 128 4.72 -28.13 40.94
N ALA A 129 3.94 -29.18 40.58
CA ALA A 129 4.11 -30.63 40.69
C ALA A 129 3.34 -31.51 39.65
N LEU A 130 3.84 -32.75 39.50
CA LEU A 130 3.17 -34.07 39.36
C LEU A 130 1.63 -34.14 39.23
N LYS A 131 1.00 -35.00 38.39
CA LYS A 131 1.39 -36.27 37.71
C LYS A 131 0.81 -36.26 36.27
N HIS A 132 1.43 -36.74 35.18
CA HIS A 132 2.18 -37.98 34.87
C HIS A 132 1.32 -39.25 34.61
N VAL A 133 1.11 -39.54 33.32
CA VAL A 133 1.23 -40.87 32.65
C VAL A 133 1.87 -40.61 31.26
N GLU A 134 2.58 -41.58 30.69
CA GLU A 134 3.57 -41.41 29.60
C GLU A 134 3.20 -42.20 28.29
N PRO A 135 4.03 -42.30 27.22
CA PRO A 135 3.81 -41.49 26.01
C PRO A 135 3.65 -42.26 24.68
N VAL A 136 3.29 -41.53 23.61
CA VAL A 136 3.72 -41.81 22.22
C VAL A 136 4.18 -40.48 21.60
N ALA A 137 5.30 -40.49 20.85
CA ALA A 137 6.04 -39.28 20.53
C ALA A 137 5.75 -38.67 19.13
N LEU A 138 5.64 -37.34 19.08
CA LEU A 138 5.83 -36.51 17.88
C LEU A 138 6.68 -35.26 18.23
N PRO A 139 7.39 -34.62 17.27
CA PRO A 139 8.64 -33.93 17.61
C PRO A 139 8.57 -32.38 17.56
N LYS A 140 9.08 -31.79 18.66
CA LYS A 140 9.66 -30.43 18.76
C LYS A 140 8.76 -29.26 18.36
N GLU A 141 8.12 -28.67 19.36
CA GLU A 141 7.61 -27.30 19.29
C GLU A 141 8.68 -26.31 18.79
N LYS A 142 8.29 -25.42 17.87
CA LYS A 142 9.03 -24.18 17.60
C LYS A 142 8.14 -22.99 17.95
N LYS A 143 8.25 -22.59 19.22
CA LYS A 143 7.61 -21.42 19.84
C LYS A 143 7.75 -20.18 18.93
N GLY A 144 6.62 -19.58 18.53
CA GLY A 144 6.62 -18.33 17.75
C GLY A 144 5.99 -18.37 16.34
N ARG A 145 5.22 -19.40 15.97
CA ARG A 145 4.21 -19.26 14.89
C ARG A 145 2.80 -19.15 15.47
N GLY A 146 1.98 -18.29 14.87
CA GLY A 146 0.55 -18.22 15.17
C GLY A 146 -0.15 -19.42 14.53
N TYR A 147 -0.50 -20.41 15.35
CA TYR A 147 -1.23 -21.59 14.90
C TYR A 147 -2.64 -21.23 14.41
N ALA A 148 -3.13 -21.93 13.38
CA ALA A 148 -4.52 -21.84 12.97
C ALA A 148 -5.44 -22.28 14.14
N PRO A 149 -6.52 -21.53 14.49
CA PRO A 149 -7.38 -21.89 15.62
C PRO A 149 -8.11 -23.22 15.43
N THR A 150 -7.60 -24.29 16.04
CA THR A 150 -8.23 -25.62 16.03
C THR A 150 -9.22 -25.78 17.17
N TRP A 151 -10.51 -25.86 16.84
CA TRP A 151 -11.58 -26.21 17.75
C TRP A 151 -12.01 -27.65 17.46
N TYR A 152 -11.52 -28.60 18.26
CA TYR A 152 -11.88 -30.01 18.11
C TYR A 152 -13.29 -30.28 18.63
N VAL A 153 -14.03 -31.12 17.92
CA VAL A 153 -15.38 -31.53 18.31
C VAL A 153 -15.29 -32.59 19.42
N THR A 154 -16.12 -32.45 20.44
CA THR A 154 -16.27 -33.43 21.53
C THR A 154 -17.25 -34.55 21.19
N GLY A 155 -17.18 -35.67 21.91
CA GLY A 155 -18.14 -36.78 21.75
C GLY A 155 -19.60 -36.32 21.92
N SER A 156 -19.87 -35.50 22.93
CA SER A 156 -21.20 -34.90 23.21
C SER A 156 -21.76 -34.03 22.08
N GLU A 157 -20.91 -33.27 21.39
CA GLU A 157 -21.33 -32.45 20.24
C GLU A 157 -21.60 -33.32 19.01
N MET A 158 -20.75 -34.32 18.77
CA MET A 158 -20.98 -35.36 17.75
C MET A 158 -22.27 -36.13 18.01
N ASP A 159 -22.57 -36.42 19.29
CA ASP A 159 -23.77 -37.12 19.71
C ASP A 159 -25.05 -36.28 19.63
N SER A 160 -24.91 -34.96 19.63
CA SER A 160 -26.01 -34.01 19.41
C SER A 160 -26.41 -33.87 17.93
N LEU A 161 -25.59 -34.34 16.98
CA LEU A 161 -25.93 -34.37 15.56
C LEU A 161 -26.95 -35.48 15.27
N SER A 162 -27.98 -35.16 14.48
CA SER A 162 -28.98 -36.14 14.03
C SER A 162 -28.31 -37.29 13.25
N SER A 163 -28.86 -38.50 13.38
CA SER A 163 -28.29 -39.70 12.74
C SER A 163 -28.16 -39.58 11.21
N TYR A 164 -29.08 -38.85 10.58
CA TYR A 164 -29.04 -38.49 9.16
C TYR A 164 -27.77 -37.68 8.80
N MET A 165 -27.45 -36.64 9.57
CA MET A 165 -26.24 -35.83 9.34
C MET A 165 -24.97 -36.58 9.72
N ARG A 166 -25.05 -37.49 10.70
CA ARG A 166 -23.90 -38.28 11.17
C ARG A 166 -23.50 -39.39 10.19
N GLY A 167 -24.47 -40.09 9.59
CA GLY A 167 -24.22 -41.09 8.55
C GLY A 167 -23.19 -42.18 8.93
N ARG A 168 -21.98 -42.11 8.36
CA ARG A 168 -20.81 -42.98 8.68
C ARG A 168 -19.59 -42.22 9.19
N LEU A 169 -19.83 -41.00 9.65
CA LEU A 169 -18.83 -40.08 10.22
C LEU A 169 -18.53 -40.49 11.67
N THR A 170 -17.26 -40.41 12.06
CA THR A 170 -16.79 -40.73 13.41
C THR A 170 -16.01 -39.54 13.96
N LEU A 171 -15.94 -39.42 15.29
CA LEU A 171 -15.26 -38.31 15.98
C LEU A 171 -13.81 -38.12 15.48
N GLU A 172 -13.09 -39.23 15.34
CA GLU A 172 -11.73 -39.28 14.80
C GLU A 172 -11.63 -38.70 13.39
N LYS A 173 -12.57 -39.02 12.47
CA LYS A 173 -12.54 -38.53 11.08
C LYS A 173 -12.80 -37.03 11.01
N VAL A 174 -13.64 -36.49 11.88
CA VAL A 174 -13.92 -35.04 11.93
C VAL A 174 -12.74 -34.30 12.51
N ASN A 175 -12.20 -34.77 13.63
CA ASN A 175 -11.05 -34.12 14.26
C ASN A 175 -9.77 -34.26 13.40
N ALA A 176 -9.58 -35.36 12.66
CA ALA A 176 -8.54 -35.48 11.64
C ALA A 176 -8.73 -34.46 10.50
N ALA A 177 -9.94 -34.34 9.93
CA ALA A 177 -10.23 -33.37 8.89
C ALA A 177 -10.05 -31.90 9.35
N ILE A 178 -10.29 -31.62 10.64
CA ILE A 178 -9.98 -30.32 11.26
C ILE A 178 -8.47 -30.08 11.33
N THR A 179 -7.68 -31.09 11.71
CA THR A 179 -6.19 -31.02 11.69
C THR A 179 -5.64 -30.83 10.28
N ASP A 180 -6.18 -31.53 9.28
CA ASP A 180 -5.80 -31.38 7.88
C ASP A 180 -6.12 -29.95 7.39
N MET A 181 -7.33 -29.46 7.64
CA MET A 181 -7.76 -28.11 7.27
C MET A 181 -6.92 -27.03 7.96
N ALA A 182 -6.58 -27.21 9.24
CA ALA A 182 -5.68 -26.31 9.97
C ALA A 182 -4.25 -26.31 9.40
N SER A 183 -3.77 -27.47 8.94
CA SER A 183 -2.47 -27.61 8.28
C SER A 183 -2.44 -26.89 6.93
N TYR A 184 -3.53 -26.99 6.14
CA TYR A 184 -3.70 -26.20 4.91
C TYR A 184 -3.79 -24.69 5.21
N ALA A 185 -4.47 -24.30 6.29
CA ALA A 185 -4.57 -22.90 6.71
C ALA A 185 -3.21 -22.33 7.16
N GLU A 186 -2.40 -23.06 7.93
CA GLU A 186 -1.04 -22.62 8.29
C GLU A 186 -0.16 -22.51 7.02
N ALA A 187 -0.23 -23.47 6.10
CA ALA A 187 0.50 -23.42 4.85
C ALA A 187 0.13 -22.17 4.01
N ASN A 188 -1.17 -21.84 3.90
CA ASN A 188 -1.61 -20.64 3.17
C ASN A 188 -1.17 -19.34 3.89
N ALA A 189 -1.29 -19.28 5.22
CA ALA A 189 -0.81 -18.15 6.01
C ALA A 189 0.72 -17.94 5.85
N GLN A 190 1.50 -19.01 5.79
CA GLN A 190 2.94 -18.92 5.51
C GLN A 190 3.25 -18.38 4.11
N LEU A 191 2.43 -18.67 3.09
CA LEU A 191 2.57 -18.09 1.74
C LEU A 191 2.28 -16.59 1.73
N ILE A 192 1.20 -16.16 2.39
CA ILE A 192 0.78 -14.74 2.46
C ILE A 192 1.81 -13.88 3.21
N VAL A 193 2.41 -14.41 4.29
CA VAL A 193 3.42 -13.72 5.10
C VAL A 193 4.83 -13.75 4.48
N ALA A 194 5.10 -14.66 3.53
CA ALA A 194 6.42 -14.81 2.93
C ALA A 194 6.80 -13.63 2.00
N PRO A 195 8.03 -13.09 2.08
CA PRO A 195 8.47 -12.03 1.18
C PRO A 195 8.47 -12.47 -0.30
N LYS A 196 7.79 -11.70 -1.16
CA LYS A 196 7.62 -11.96 -2.61
C LYS A 196 8.91 -12.32 -3.38
N LYS A 197 10.09 -11.93 -2.88
CA LYS A 197 11.41 -12.25 -3.44
C LYS A 197 11.91 -13.69 -3.22
N LYS A 198 11.15 -14.58 -2.57
CA LYS A 198 11.56 -15.96 -2.22
C LYS A 198 10.61 -17.07 -2.67
N LEU A 199 9.58 -16.76 -3.46
CA LEU A 199 8.54 -17.70 -3.88
C LEU A 199 8.44 -17.75 -5.39
N ALA A 200 8.28 -18.96 -5.95
CA ALA A 200 8.02 -19.15 -7.37
C ALA A 200 6.60 -18.66 -7.74
N GLU A 201 6.45 -18.12 -8.95
CA GLU A 201 5.24 -17.42 -9.40
C GLU A 201 3.98 -18.31 -9.33
N ASN A 202 4.13 -19.59 -9.64
CA ASN A 202 3.07 -20.61 -9.59
C ASN A 202 2.49 -20.91 -8.19
N LEU A 203 3.13 -20.43 -7.11
CA LEU A 203 2.57 -20.49 -5.75
C LEU A 203 1.81 -19.20 -5.38
N TRP A 204 2.18 -18.04 -5.95
CA TRP A 204 1.48 -16.78 -5.72
C TRP A 204 0.09 -16.76 -6.37
N GLU A 205 -0.05 -17.28 -7.59
CA GLU A 205 -1.35 -17.31 -8.29
C GLU A 205 -2.41 -18.08 -7.49
N LYS A 206 -2.04 -19.19 -6.85
CA LYS A 206 -2.93 -19.98 -5.99
C LYS A 206 -3.40 -19.19 -4.76
N ALA A 207 -2.53 -18.38 -4.16
CA ALA A 207 -2.92 -17.51 -3.05
C ALA A 207 -3.93 -16.44 -3.50
N LEU A 208 -3.67 -15.73 -4.61
CA LEU A 208 -4.57 -14.68 -5.14
C LEU A 208 -5.95 -15.24 -5.54
N VAL A 209 -6.01 -16.45 -6.11
CA VAL A 209 -7.30 -17.12 -6.42
C VAL A 209 -8.10 -17.41 -5.14
N SER A 210 -7.42 -17.73 -4.03
CA SER A 210 -8.09 -17.94 -2.73
C SER A 210 -8.62 -16.63 -2.14
N GLU A 211 -7.84 -15.52 -2.19
CA GLU A 211 -8.30 -14.19 -1.77
C GLU A 211 -9.51 -13.71 -2.59
N THR A 212 -9.42 -13.84 -3.93
CA THR A 212 -10.49 -13.43 -4.86
C THR A 212 -11.82 -14.14 -4.55
N THR A 213 -11.76 -15.41 -4.16
CA THR A 213 -12.96 -16.21 -3.79
C THR A 213 -13.59 -15.75 -2.47
N ILE A 214 -12.79 -15.25 -1.52
CA ILE A 214 -13.30 -14.69 -0.26
C ILE A 214 -14.02 -13.36 -0.52
N TYR A 215 -13.49 -12.51 -1.40
CA TYR A 215 -14.14 -11.25 -1.77
C TYR A 215 -15.48 -11.45 -2.48
N THR A 216 -15.62 -12.44 -3.38
CA THR A 216 -16.90 -12.71 -4.05
C THR A 216 -17.95 -13.25 -3.08
N LEU A 217 -17.61 -14.17 -2.18
CA LEU A 217 -18.53 -14.68 -1.16
C LEU A 217 -18.98 -13.58 -0.17
N THR A 218 -18.07 -12.67 0.20
CA THR A 218 -18.37 -11.52 1.07
C THR A 218 -19.22 -10.44 0.39
N THR A 219 -19.52 -10.59 -0.91
CA THR A 219 -20.40 -9.68 -1.68
C THR A 219 -21.82 -10.27 -1.87
N ILE A 220 -22.06 -11.51 -1.40
CA ILE A 220 -23.29 -12.28 -1.63
C ILE A 220 -24.12 -12.48 -0.34
N PHE A 221 -23.58 -12.08 0.83
CA PHE A 221 -24.23 -12.09 2.14
C PHE A 221 -24.26 -10.69 2.77
#